data_AF-A0A554KCU5-F1
#
_entry.id   AF-A0A554KCU5-F1
#
_cell.length_a   1.000
_cell.length_b   1.000
_cell.length_c   1.000
_cell.angle_alpha   90.00
_cell.angle_beta   90.00
_cell.angle_gamma   90.00
#
_symmetry.space_group_name_H-M   'P 1'
#
loop_
_entity.id
_entity.type
_entity.pdbx_description
1 polymer ?
#
loop_
_entity_poly.entity_id
_entity_poly.type
_entity_poly.pdbx_seq_one_letter_code
_entity_poly.pdbx_strand_id
1 'polypeptide(L)'
;MFKGDEKAAEKADGIAKNLADHKKYLSHGRPIGINEAKKIGIKVTDLRDNQNLRTKVWELYCVLEILLDRSPIIKLYENSNGVFLVKNIPFQQIMIPQMPPQEQKTAK
;
A
#
# COMPACT_ATOMS: atom_id res chain seq x y z
N MET A 1 6.40 6.40 18.39
CA MET A 1 5.26 7.27 18.73
C MET A 1 5.38 7.89 20.13
N PHE A 2 5.55 7.10 21.21
CA PHE A 2 5.69 7.60 22.59
C PHE A 2 7.09 7.42 23.19
N LYS A 3 8.14 7.42 22.36
CA LYS A 3 9.52 7.27 22.85
C LYS A 3 9.86 8.46 23.78
N GLY A 4 10.34 8.17 24.98
CA GLY A 4 10.72 9.17 25.99
C GLY A 4 9.54 9.75 26.80
N ASP A 5 8.32 9.23 26.65
CA ASP A 5 7.16 9.63 27.44
C ASP A 5 7.05 8.71 28.67
N GLU A 6 7.06 9.26 29.88
CA GLU A 6 6.97 8.48 31.13
C GLU A 6 5.68 7.64 31.21
N LYS A 7 4.61 8.12 30.56
CA LYS A 7 3.32 7.42 30.49
C LYS A 7 3.11 6.69 29.16
N ALA A 8 4.19 6.37 28.45
CA ALA A 8 4.11 5.71 27.14
C ALA A 8 3.29 4.40 27.18
N ALA A 9 3.52 3.56 28.18
CA ALA A 9 2.85 2.27 28.32
C ALA A 9 1.35 2.45 28.58
N GLU A 10 0.97 3.33 29.51
CA GLU A 10 -0.42 3.64 29.84
C GLU A 10 -1.17 4.23 28.62
N LYS A 11 -0.55 5.18 27.92
CA LYS A 11 -1.12 5.79 26.70
C LYS A 11 -1.31 4.76 25.60
N ALA A 12 -0.30 3.91 25.38
CA ALA A 12 -0.38 2.86 24.37
C ALA A 12 -1.47 1.84 24.69
N ASP A 13 -1.60 1.41 25.95
CA ASP A 13 -2.64 0.47 26.40
C ASP A 13 -4.05 1.08 26.24
N GLY A 14 -4.24 2.35 26.63
CA GLY A 14 -5.51 3.06 26.44
C GLY A 14 -5.93 3.16 24.97
N ILE A 15 -4.98 3.48 24.08
CA ILE A 15 -5.22 3.52 22.64
C ILE A 15 -5.56 2.13 22.10
N ALA A 16 -4.77 1.11 22.47
CA ALA A 16 -4.99 -0.26 22.03
C ALA A 16 -6.37 -0.79 22.45
N LYS A 17 -6.77 -0.56 23.70
CA LYS A 17 -8.11 -0.90 24.22
C LYS A 17 -9.21 -0.18 23.45
N ASN A 18 -9.01 1.09 23.08
CA ASN A 18 -9.99 1.80 22.27
C ASN A 18 -10.14 1.14 20.89
N LEU A 19 -9.02 0.92 20.19
CA LEU A 19 -8.99 0.36 18.84
C LEU A 19 -9.49 -1.09 18.77
N ALA A 20 -9.37 -1.86 19.86
CA ALA A 20 -9.87 -3.22 19.98
C ALA A 20 -11.39 -3.31 20.27
N ASP A 21 -12.09 -2.19 20.46
CA ASP A 21 -13.53 -2.20 20.73
C ASP A 21 -14.33 -2.61 19.48
N HIS A 22 -14.63 -3.91 19.39
CA HIS A 22 -15.42 -4.52 18.32
C HIS A 22 -16.83 -3.92 18.18
N LYS A 23 -17.44 -3.42 19.27
CA LYS A 23 -18.77 -2.79 19.19
C LYS A 23 -18.69 -1.46 18.45
N LYS A 24 -17.57 -0.76 18.59
CA LYS A 24 -17.35 0.58 18.03
C LYS A 24 -16.93 0.55 16.55
N TYR A 25 -16.04 -0.37 16.18
CA TYR A 25 -15.47 -0.45 14.82
C TYR A 25 -16.06 -1.56 13.94
N LEU A 26 -17.06 -2.31 14.45
CA LEU A 26 -17.72 -3.42 13.76
C LEU A 26 -16.69 -4.44 13.25
N SER A 27 -17.00 -5.21 12.19
CA SER A 27 -16.11 -6.21 11.57
C SER A 27 -14.90 -5.58 10.84
N HIS A 28 -14.13 -4.71 11.52
CA HIS A 28 -12.95 -4.01 11.01
C HIS A 28 -13.17 -3.10 9.77
N GLY A 29 -14.42 -2.84 9.39
CA GLY A 29 -14.76 -2.05 8.21
C GLY A 29 -14.83 -0.54 8.45
N ARG A 30 -14.91 -0.07 9.70
CA ARG A 30 -15.08 1.35 9.99
C ARG A 30 -13.74 2.08 9.99
N PRO A 31 -13.54 3.09 9.12
CA PRO A 31 -12.30 3.86 9.10
C PRO A 31 -12.17 4.74 10.33
N ILE A 32 -10.93 4.95 10.78
CA ILE A 32 -10.58 5.86 11.87
C ILE A 32 -10.22 7.21 11.26
N GLY A 33 -11.09 8.20 11.46
CA GLY A 33 -10.83 9.57 10.98
C GLY A 33 -9.76 10.28 11.81
N ILE A 34 -9.15 11.33 11.26
CA ILE A 34 -8.08 12.08 11.93
C ILE A 34 -8.52 12.72 13.25
N ASN A 35 -9.76 13.24 13.32
CA ASN A 35 -10.30 13.83 14.55
C ASN A 35 -10.48 12.78 15.64
N GLU A 36 -10.91 11.58 15.26
CA GLU A 36 -11.04 10.46 16.18
C GLU A 36 -9.67 9.98 16.66
N ALA A 37 -8.70 9.83 15.74
CA ALA A 37 -7.32 9.50 16.07
C ALA A 37 -6.74 10.49 17.10
N LYS A 38 -6.90 11.80 16.85
CA LYS A 38 -6.50 12.86 17.80
C LYS A 38 -7.21 12.69 19.15
N LYS A 39 -8.53 12.46 19.14
CA LYS A 39 -9.36 12.30 20.36
C LYS A 39 -8.93 11.12 21.23
N ILE A 40 -8.54 9.98 20.63
CA ILE A 40 -8.11 8.80 21.37
C ILE A 40 -6.63 8.84 21.77
N GLY A 41 -5.91 9.92 21.45
CA GLY A 41 -4.52 10.14 21.86
C GLY A 41 -3.47 9.67 20.85
N ILE A 42 -3.86 9.32 19.62
CA ILE A 42 -2.91 9.02 18.56
C ILE A 42 -2.24 10.34 18.12
N LYS A 43 -0.91 10.39 18.25
CA LYS A 43 -0.04 11.37 17.59
C LYS A 43 -0.10 11.21 16.07
N VAL A 44 -0.98 11.97 15.44
CA VAL A 44 -1.10 12.09 13.99
C VAL A 44 -0.60 13.45 13.52
N THR A 45 0.22 13.45 12.47
CA THR A 45 0.54 14.66 11.71
C THR A 45 -0.52 14.86 10.65
N ASP A 46 -1.21 15.99 10.70
CA ASP A 46 -2.20 16.36 9.70
C ASP A 46 -1.49 16.91 8.45
N LEU A 47 -1.61 16.23 7.32
CA LEU A 47 -0.97 16.68 6.08
C LEU A 47 -1.52 18.04 5.61
N ARG A 48 -2.73 18.42 6.03
CA ARG A 48 -3.31 19.73 5.70
C ARG A 48 -2.57 20.88 6.38
N ASP A 49 -1.92 20.61 7.51
CA ASP A 49 -1.17 21.60 8.29
C ASP A 49 0.31 21.69 7.84
N ASN A 50 0.78 20.77 6.99
CA ASN A 50 2.16 20.74 6.49
C ASN A 50 2.19 20.58 4.97
N GLN A 51 2.15 21.71 4.27
CA GLN A 51 2.09 21.75 2.81
C GLN A 51 3.31 21.09 2.14
N ASN A 52 4.50 21.21 2.72
CA ASN A 52 5.72 20.61 2.17
C ASN A 52 5.65 19.08 2.22
N LEU A 53 5.30 18.52 3.39
CA LEU A 53 5.12 17.08 3.55
C LEU A 53 3.99 16.56 2.64
N ARG A 54 2.87 17.28 2.57
CA ARG A 54 1.75 16.94 1.69
C ARG A 54 2.19 16.86 0.23
N THR A 55 2.98 17.83 -0.23
CA THR A 55 3.47 17.88 -1.62
C THR A 55 4.36 16.67 -1.89
N LYS A 56 5.31 16.35 -0.99
CA LYS A 56 6.20 15.20 -1.15
C LYS A 56 5.46 13.85 -1.16
N VAL A 57 4.48 13.69 -0.28
CA VAL A 57 3.63 12.47 -0.26
C VAL A 57 2.80 12.35 -1.54
N TRP A 58 2.28 13.47 -2.04
CA TRP A 58 1.51 13.50 -3.30
C TRP A 58 2.37 13.15 -4.51
N GLU A 59 3.56 13.75 -4.62
CA GLU A 59 4.54 13.42 -5.67
C GLU A 59 4.89 11.94 -5.66
N LEU A 60 5.19 11.38 -4.48
CA LEU A 60 5.48 9.95 -4.33
C LEU A 60 4.30 9.09 -4.77
N TYR A 61 3.07 9.42 -4.34
CA TYR A 61 1.87 8.70 -4.76
C TYR A 61 1.72 8.68 -6.28
N CYS A 62 1.84 9.84 -6.95
CA CYS A 62 1.74 9.90 -8.41
C CYS A 62 2.79 9.04 -9.13
N VAL A 63 4.04 9.04 -8.63
CA VAL A 63 5.11 8.21 -9.19
C VAL A 63 4.82 6.72 -8.99
N LEU A 64 4.31 6.33 -7.82
CA LEU A 64 3.95 4.94 -7.53
C LEU A 64 2.79 4.46 -8.39
N GLU A 65 1.76 5.28 -8.60
CA GLU A 65 0.65 4.95 -9.48
C GLU A 65 1.14 4.70 -10.92
N ILE A 66 1.96 5.61 -11.46
CA ILE A 66 2.54 5.44 -12.81
C ILE A 66 3.40 4.17 -12.88
N LEU A 67 4.23 3.92 -11.86
CA LEU A 67 5.09 2.74 -11.81
C LEU A 67 4.26 1.45 -11.81
N LEU A 68 3.26 1.34 -10.95
CA LEU A 68 2.41 0.15 -10.85
C LEU A 68 1.54 -0.05 -12.10
N ASP A 69 1.10 1.03 -12.75
CA ASP A 69 0.30 0.98 -13.98
C ASP A 69 1.14 0.67 -15.24
N ARG A 70 2.45 0.94 -15.22
CA ARG A 70 3.36 0.76 -16.37
C ARG A 70 4.34 -0.39 -16.20
N SER A 71 4.20 -1.21 -15.17
CA SER A 71 5.09 -2.34 -14.89
C SER A 71 4.31 -3.59 -14.48
N PRO A 72 4.91 -4.79 -14.55
CA PRO A 72 4.29 -6.02 -14.05
C PRO A 72 4.37 -6.17 -12.52
N ILE A 73 4.68 -5.08 -11.79
CA ILE A 73 4.81 -5.08 -10.32
C ILE A 73 3.40 -5.17 -9.71
N ILE A 74 3.18 -6.18 -8.88
CA ILE A 74 1.93 -6.35 -8.12
C ILE A 74 2.05 -5.91 -6.66
N LYS A 75 3.27 -5.86 -6.13
CA LYS A 75 3.57 -5.39 -4.78
C LYS A 75 4.93 -4.71 -4.76
N LEU A 76 4.99 -3.55 -4.13
CA LEU A 76 6.22 -2.80 -3.86
C LEU A 76 6.33 -2.61 -2.35
N TYR A 77 7.52 -2.87 -1.82
CA TYR A 77 7.90 -2.57 -0.44
C TYR A 77 9.11 -1.64 -0.50
N GLU A 78 9.06 -0.49 0.18
CA GLU A 78 10.14 0.49 0.23
C GLU A 78 10.31 1.00 1.67
N ASN A 79 11.54 1.35 2.05
CA ASN A 79 11.82 2.01 3.33
C ASN A 79 12.68 3.27 3.14
N SER A 80 12.84 4.04 4.23
CA SER A 80 13.62 5.28 4.24
C SER A 80 15.13 5.10 4.08
N ASN A 81 15.62 3.85 4.00
CA ASN A 81 17.05 3.54 3.83
C ASN A 81 17.40 3.27 2.35
N GLY A 82 16.47 3.55 1.42
CA GLY A 82 16.67 3.32 -0.01
C GLY A 82 16.65 1.84 -0.40
N VAL A 83 16.12 0.96 0.46
CA VAL A 83 15.96 -0.46 0.17
C VAL A 83 14.52 -0.71 -0.28
N PHE A 84 14.37 -1.41 -1.40
CA PHE A 84 13.07 -1.83 -1.91
C PHE A 84 13.05 -3.29 -2.34
N LEU A 85 11.85 -3.88 -2.29
CA LEU A 85 11.55 -5.22 -2.76
C LEU A 85 10.30 -5.14 -3.65
N VAL A 86 10.37 -5.74 -4.83
CA VAL A 86 9.24 -5.84 -5.76
C VAL A 86 8.82 -7.28 -5.96
N LYS A 87 7.52 -7.51 -6.09
CA LYS A 87 6.96 -8.78 -6.58
C LYS A 87 6.34 -8.54 -7.94
N ASN A 88 6.78 -9.32 -8.92
CA ASN A 88 6.31 -9.24 -10.29
C ASN A 88 5.63 -10.56 -10.65
N ILE A 89 4.56 -10.49 -11.44
CA ILE A 89 4.05 -11.68 -12.13
C ILE A 89 4.67 -11.65 -13.52
N PRO A 90 5.60 -12.57 -13.84
CA PRO A 90 6.16 -12.63 -15.18
C PRO A 90 5.04 -13.00 -16.17
N PHE A 91 4.87 -12.21 -17.23
CA PHE A 91 4.09 -12.64 -18.37
C PHE A 91 4.86 -13.76 -19.08
N GLN A 92 4.43 -15.01 -18.88
CA GLN A 92 4.91 -16.12 -19.70
C GLN A 92 4.29 -15.99 -21.10
N GLN A 93 5.10 -15.61 -22.09
CA GLN A 93 4.69 -15.79 -23.48
C GLN A 93 4.60 -17.29 -23.77
N ILE A 94 3.39 -17.76 -24.09
CA ILE A 94 3.20 -19.11 -24.61
C ILE A 94 3.73 -19.09 -26.05
N MET A 95 4.86 -19.74 -26.31
CA MET A 95 5.29 -20.00 -27.69
C MET A 95 4.23 -20.91 -28.33
N ILE A 96 3.42 -20.35 -29.23
CA ILE A 96 2.55 -21.16 -30.07
C ILE A 96 3.47 -21.87 -31.08
N PRO A 97 3.53 -23.21 -31.10
CA PRO A 97 4.31 -23.91 -32.11
C PRO A 97 3.76 -23.52 -33.49
N GLN A 98 4.63 -23.08 -34.39
CA GLN A 98 4.25 -22.86 -35.78
C GLN A 98 3.78 -24.19 -36.35
N MET A 99 2.51 -24.27 -36.79
CA MET A 99 2.04 -25.42 -37.53
C MET A 99 2.87 -25.55 -38.82
N PRO A 100 3.32 -26.77 -39.18
CA PRO A 100 4.00 -26.99 -40.44
C PRO A 100 3.08 -26.55 -41.60
N PRO A 101 3.65 -25.99 -42.68
CA PRO A 101 2.88 -25.61 -43.86
C PRO A 101 2.06 -26.81 -44.33
N GLN A 102 0.74 -26.65 -44.44
CA GLN A 102 -0.11 -27.71 -45.01
C GLN A 102 0.27 -27.88 -46.48
N GLU A 103 0.76 -29.07 -46.85
CA GLU A 103 0.94 -29.45 -48.25
C GLU A 103 -0.40 -29.31 -48.98
N GLN A 104 -0.44 -28.38 -49.93
CA GLN A 104 -1.56 -28.24 -50.84
C GLN A 104 -1.62 -29.52 -51.69
N LYS A 105 -2.58 -30.40 -51.40
CA LYS A 105 -2.89 -31.53 -52.28
C LYS A 105 -3.36 -30.95 -53.62
N THR A 106 -2.51 -31.02 -54.63
CA THR A 106 -2.87 -30.76 -56.02
C THR A 106 -3.92 -31.79 -56.43
N ALA A 107 -5.16 -31.34 -56.61
CA ALA A 107 -6.21 -32.15 -57.21
C ALA A 107 -5.82 -32.46 -58.66
N LYS A 108 -5.74 -33.75 -59.00
CA LYS A 108 -5.70 -34.25 -60.37
C LYS A 108 -7.13 -34.47 -60.87
#